data_AF-D2H7K1-F1
#
_entry.id   AF-D2H7K1-F1
#
_cell.length_a   1.000
_cell.length_b   1.000
_cell.length_c   1.000
_cell.angle_alpha   90.00
_cell.angle_beta   90.00
_cell.angle_gamma   90.00
#
_symmetry.space_group_name_H-M   'P 1'
#
loop_
_entity.id
_entity.type
_entity.pdbx_description
1 polymer ?
#
loop_
_entity_poly.entity_id
_entity_poly.type
_entity_poly.pdbx_seq_one_letter_code
_entity_poly.pdbx_strand_id
1 'polypeptide(L)' 'QVVDSDRPEGSKFRLTGKGVDQEPKGIFRINENTGSVSVTRTLDRETMATYQVSI' A
#
# COMPACT_ATOMS: atom_id res chain seq x y z
N GLN A 1 -6.82 5.67 -2.97
CA GLN A 1 -7.88 5.23 -2.03
C GLN A 1 -8.54 4.03 -2.66
N VAL A 2 -8.54 2.90 -1.95
CA VAL A 2 -9.07 1.63 -2.46
C VAL A 2 -10.49 1.55 -1.94
N VAL A 3 -11.47 1.58 -2.84
CA VAL A 3 -12.89 1.57 -2.47
C VAL A 3 -13.42 0.21 -2.89
N ASP A 4 -13.67 -0.64 -1.91
CA ASP A 4 -14.25 -1.97 -2.10
C ASP A 4 -15.63 -1.97 -1.43
N SER A 5 -16.68 -1.90 -2.25
CA SER A 5 -18.07 -1.78 -1.78
C SER A 5 -18.70 -3.10 -1.34
N ASP A 6 -18.08 -4.24 -1.67
CA ASP A 6 -18.59 -5.59 -1.37
C ASP A 6 -17.93 -6.19 -0.11
N ARG A 7 -17.08 -5.42 0.56
CA ARG A 7 -16.24 -5.95 1.61
C ARG A 7 -17.04 -6.29 2.86
N PRO A 8 -16.94 -7.53 3.39
CA PRO A 8 -17.64 -7.88 4.62
C PRO A 8 -17.14 -7.04 5.80
N GLU A 9 -18.07 -6.58 6.64
CA GLU A 9 -17.77 -5.81 7.85
C GLU A 9 -16.76 -6.57 8.72
N GLY A 10 -15.60 -5.95 8.98
CA GLY A 10 -14.46 -6.57 9.67
C GLY A 10 -13.26 -6.92 8.78
N SER A 11 -13.35 -6.72 7.48
CA SER A 11 -12.24 -6.96 6.56
C SER A 11 -11.17 -5.87 6.63
N LYS A 12 -9.89 -6.26 6.77
CA LYS A 12 -8.73 -5.36 6.97
C LYS A 12 -7.96 -5.08 5.68
N PHE A 13 -7.86 -3.84 5.22
CA PHE A 13 -7.16 -3.54 3.95
C PHE A 13 -5.68 -3.87 4.13
N ARG A 14 -5.12 -4.69 3.23
CA ARG A 14 -3.75 -5.15 3.36
C ARG A 14 -3.01 -4.98 2.04
N LEU A 15 -2.11 -4.03 2.03
CA LEU A 15 -1.25 -3.74 0.89
C LEU A 15 -0.07 -4.72 0.92
N THR A 16 0.24 -5.33 -0.21
CA THR A 16 1.42 -6.21 -0.37
C THR A 16 2.14 -5.89 -1.68
N GLY A 17 3.44 -6.15 -1.72
CA GLY A 17 4.27 -5.88 -2.89
C GLY A 17 5.61 -5.22 -2.55
N LYS A 18 6.37 -4.87 -3.59
CA LYS A 18 7.62 -4.11 -3.48
C LYS A 18 7.33 -2.73 -2.93
N GLY A 19 8.03 -2.35 -1.86
CA GLY A 19 7.72 -1.12 -1.14
C GLY A 19 6.95 -1.35 0.16
N VAL A 20 6.36 -2.53 0.37
CA VAL A 20 5.53 -2.81 1.56
C VAL A 20 6.11 -3.97 2.33
N ASP A 21 5.90 -5.18 1.79
CA ASP A 21 6.34 -6.44 2.38
C ASP A 21 7.58 -7.00 1.67
N GLN A 22 7.82 -6.58 0.41
CA GLN A 22 9.02 -6.92 -0.36
C GLN A 22 9.99 -5.75 -0.43
N GLU A 23 11.28 -6.05 -0.49
CA GLU A 23 12.33 -5.04 -0.52
C GLU A 23 12.26 -4.14 -1.78
N PRO A 24 12.40 -2.81 -1.62
CA PRO A 24 12.63 -2.07 -0.38
C PRO A 24 11.38 -2.02 0.52
N LYS A 25 11.44 -2.51 1.77
CA LYS A 25 10.26 -2.61 2.66
C LYS A 25 9.96 -1.27 3.35
N GLY A 26 8.69 -1.02 3.68
CA GLY A 26 8.28 0.14 4.47
C GLY A 26 8.27 1.48 3.73
N ILE A 27 8.22 1.46 2.40
CA ILE A 27 7.99 2.64 1.56
C ILE A 27 6.50 3.03 1.61
N PHE A 28 5.59 2.07 1.45
CA PHE A 28 4.13 2.30 1.47
C PHE A 28 3.47 1.59 2.64
N ARG A 29 2.39 2.19 3.15
CA ARG A 29 1.61 1.69 4.27
C ARG A 29 0.12 1.99 4.01
N ILE A 30 -0.76 1.03 4.31
CA ILE A 30 -2.21 1.20 4.15
C ILE A 30 -2.90 1.18 5.51
N ASN A 31 -3.96 1.98 5.65
CA ASN A 31 -4.86 1.91 6.79
C ASN A 31 -5.87 0.79 6.57
N GLU A 32 -5.84 -0.22 7.42
CA GLU A 32 -6.68 -1.40 7.32
C GLU A 32 -8.18 -1.13 7.52
N ASN A 33 -8.55 0.00 8.15
CA ASN A 33 -9.93 0.39 8.42
C ASN A 33 -10.52 1.25 7.30
N THR A 34 -9.72 2.13 6.70
CA THR A 34 -10.19 3.12 5.72
C THR A 34 -9.70 2.88 4.29
N GLY A 35 -8.74 1.97 4.07
CA GLY A 35 -8.12 1.76 2.76
C GLY A 35 -7.24 2.92 2.30
N SER A 36 -6.87 3.83 3.21
CA SER A 36 -6.01 4.98 2.90
C SER A 36 -4.55 4.54 2.80
N VAL A 37 -3.92 4.80 1.66
CA VAL A 37 -2.49 4.51 1.44
C VAL A 37 -1.65 5.75 1.74
N SER A 38 -0.56 5.58 2.47
CA SER A 38 0.41 6.61 2.83
C SER A 38 1.82 6.12 2.53
N VAL A 39 2.71 7.05 2.20
CA VAL A 39 4.12 6.74 1.91
C VAL A 39 4.96 7.18 3.09
N THR A 40 5.73 6.27 3.67
CA THR A 40 6.56 6.51 4.86
C THR A 40 7.96 7.04 4.53
N ARG A 41 8.39 6.94 3.27
CA ARG A 41 9.68 7.45 2.80
C ARG A 41 9.52 8.26 1.53
N THR A 42 10.47 9.16 1.28
CA THR A 42 10.59 9.87 0.01
C THR A 42 10.82 8.84 -1.10
N LEU A 43 9.84 8.74 -2.00
CA LEU A 43 9.94 7.97 -3.23
C LEU A 43 10.83 8.74 -4.19
N ASP A 44 12.10 8.39 -4.21
CA ASP A 44 13.03 8.95 -5.17
C ASP A 44 12.76 8.33 -6.55
N ARG A 45 12.24 9.16 -7.46
CA ARG A 45 11.78 8.72 -8.78
C ARG A 45 12.93 8.39 -9.72
N GLU A 46 14.18 8.76 -9.38
CA GLU A 46 15.39 8.35 -10.11
C GLU A 46 15.82 6.92 -9.74
N THR A 47 15.49 6.47 -8.53
CA THR A 47 15.83 5.11 -8.07
C THR A 47 14.80 4.08 -8.53
N MET A 48 13.50 4.37 -8.40
CA MET A 48 12.42 3.51 -8.90
C MET A 48 11.21 4.34 -9.31
N ALA A 49 10.90 4.36 -10.61
CA ALA A 49 9.79 5.14 -11.14
C ALA A 49 8.41 4.50 -10.91
N THR A 50 8.37 3.17 -10.74
CA THR A 50 7.12 2.39 -10.69
C THR A 50 7.18 1.34 -9.59
N TYR A 51 6.15 1.30 -8.75
CA TYR A 51 5.93 0.26 -7.76
C TYR A 51 4.63 -0.44 -8.05
N GLN A 52 4.69 -1.77 -8.15
CA GLN A 52 3.52 -2.60 -8.33
C GLN A 52 3.13 -3.16 -6.97
N VAL A 53 2.00 -2.69 -6.46
CA VAL A 53 1.43 -3.11 -5.18
C VAL A 53 0.00 -3.61 -5.42
N SER A 54 -0.34 -4.68 -4.71
CA SER A 54 -1.65 -5.33 -4.75
C SER A 54 -2.35 -5.12 -3.41
N ILE A 55 -3.67 -4.91 -3.46
CA ILE A 55 -4.54 -4.70 -2.29
C ILE A 55 -5.58 -5.81 -2.27
#